data_AF-A0A7C4ZGK1-F1
#
_entry.id   AF-A0A7C4ZGK1-F1
#
_cell.length_a   1.000
_cell.length_b   1.000
_cell.length_c   1.000
_cell.angle_alpha   90.00
_cell.angle_beta   90.00
_cell.angle_gamma   90.00
#
_symmetry.space_group_name_H-M   'P 1'
#
loop_
_entity.id
_entity.type
_entity.pdbx_description
1 polymer ?
#
loop_
_entity_poly.entity_id
_entity_poly.type
_entity_poly.pdbx_seq_one_letter_code
_entity_poly.pdbx_strand_id
1 'polypeptide(L)'
;MRLSAERTTRAMMIAGAVFYVYWTFVEPSPVGQALAVGTLFGGASFNYDPGPRPIPFVLGFAALLFAVHLWRGAPLPFAEGYLVGAGLPWLIHRFAPRHDAD
;
A
#
# COMPACT_ATOMS: atom_id res chain seq x y z
N MET A 1 -17.34 5.03 13.11
CA MET A 1 -17.20 4.34 11.79
C MET A 1 -16.36 3.09 11.99
N ARG A 2 -16.83 1.90 11.56
CA ARG A 2 -16.06 0.65 11.68
C ARG A 2 -14.84 0.68 10.74
N LEU A 3 -13.63 0.50 11.29
CA LEU A 3 -12.39 0.25 10.56
C LEU A 3 -12.39 -1.22 10.13
N SER A 4 -12.42 -1.49 8.82
CA SER A 4 -12.21 -2.83 8.28
C SER A 4 -10.91 -2.85 7.49
N ALA A 5 -10.24 -4.00 7.44
CA ALA A 5 -9.01 -4.16 6.66
C ALA A 5 -9.23 -3.74 5.19
N GLU A 6 -10.36 -4.09 4.60
CA GLU A 6 -10.73 -3.69 3.24
C GLU A 6 -10.87 -2.17 3.06
N ARG A 7 -11.51 -1.49 4.03
CA ARG A 7 -11.62 -0.02 4.00
C ARG A 7 -10.24 0.63 4.14
N THR A 8 -9.38 0.07 4.98
CA THR A 8 -8.01 0.56 5.15
C THR A 8 -7.18 0.31 3.90
N THR A 9 -7.28 -0.86 3.26
CA THR A 9 -6.68 -1.14 1.95
C THR A 9 -7.07 -0.07 0.94
N ARG A 10 -8.37 0.20 0.79
CA ARG A 10 -8.86 1.24 -0.12
C ARG A 10 -8.34 2.62 0.24
N ALA A 11 -8.27 2.95 1.53
CA ALA A 11 -7.73 4.21 2.02
C ALA A 11 -6.23 4.35 1.70
N MET A 12 -5.42 3.30 1.87
CA MET A 12 -4.00 3.29 1.51
C MET A 12 -3.80 3.45 0.01
N MET A 13 -4.62 2.81 -0.81
CA MET A 13 -4.59 2.98 -2.26
C MET A 13 -4.90 4.43 -2.66
N ILE A 14 -5.99 5.01 -2.10
CA ILE A 14 -6.35 6.40 -2.38
C ILE A 14 -5.24 7.35 -1.91
N ALA A 15 -4.71 7.16 -0.70
CA ALA A 15 -3.63 7.97 -0.16
C ALA A 15 -2.39 7.92 -1.06
N GLY A 16 -1.95 6.72 -1.46
CA GLY A 16 -0.84 6.55 -2.40
C GLY A 16 -1.06 7.26 -3.73
N ALA A 17 -2.27 7.15 -4.31
CA ALA A 17 -2.60 7.86 -5.56
C ALA A 17 -2.57 9.39 -5.40
N VAL A 18 -3.19 9.92 -4.33
CA VAL A 18 -3.25 11.36 -4.04
C VAL A 18 -1.84 11.92 -3.82
N PHE A 19 -1.03 11.26 -2.99
CA PHE A 19 0.34 11.69 -2.72
C PHE A 19 1.23 11.59 -3.96
N TYR A 20 1.03 10.59 -4.82
CA TYR A 20 1.76 10.50 -6.08
C TYR A 20 1.47 11.70 -6.98
N VAL A 21 0.20 12.09 -7.13
CA VAL A 21 -0.20 13.28 -7.89
C VAL A 21 0.41 14.54 -7.27
N TYR A 22 0.34 14.69 -5.95
CA TYR A 22 0.92 15.83 -5.24
C TYR A 22 2.44 15.97 -5.50
N TRP A 23 3.21 14.90 -5.28
CA TRP A 23 4.66 14.90 -5.50
C TRP A 23 5.08 14.84 -6.98
N THR A 24 4.12 14.80 -7.90
CA THR A 24 4.37 14.96 -9.33
C THR A 24 4.17 16.41 -9.78
N PHE A 25 3.10 17.06 -9.31
CA PHE A 25 2.66 18.35 -9.87
C PHE A 25 2.80 19.55 -8.95
N VAL A 26 2.75 19.35 -7.62
CA VAL A 26 2.78 20.44 -6.65
C VAL A 26 4.16 20.62 -6.07
N GLU A 27 4.78 19.54 -5.60
CA GLU A 27 6.13 19.54 -5.02
C GLU A 27 6.93 18.35 -5.59
N PRO A 28 7.57 18.51 -6.76
CA PRO A 28 8.26 17.42 -7.46
C PRO A 28 9.31 16.73 -6.58
N SER A 29 9.04 15.49 -6.19
CA SER A 29 9.92 14.71 -5.31
C SER A 29 9.99 13.25 -5.76
N PRO A 30 11.12 12.79 -6.34
CA PRO A 30 11.30 11.39 -6.73
C PRO A 30 11.18 10.43 -5.54
N VAL A 31 11.64 10.86 -4.36
CA VAL A 31 11.53 10.12 -3.10
C VAL A 31 10.08 9.99 -2.67
N GLY A 32 9.32 11.09 -2.70
CA GLY A 32 7.89 11.10 -2.39
C GLY A 32 7.09 10.22 -3.35
N GLN A 33 7.38 10.31 -4.65
CA GLN A 33 6.77 9.45 -5.67
C GLN A 33 7.01 7.96 -5.38
N ALA A 34 8.24 7.57 -5.03
CA ALA A 34 8.57 6.19 -4.68
C ALA A 34 7.78 5.71 -3.46
N LEU A 35 7.68 6.52 -2.40
CA LEU A 35 6.90 6.24 -1.20
C LEU A 35 5.41 6.09 -1.51
N ALA A 36 4.86 6.98 -2.33
CA ALA A 36 3.46 6.98 -2.73
C ALA A 36 3.09 5.75 -3.57
N VAL A 37 3.94 5.40 -4.54
CA VAL A 37 3.79 4.18 -5.35
C VAL A 37 3.90 2.94 -4.47
N GLY A 38 4.90 2.89 -3.57
CA GLY A 38 5.02 1.81 -2.59
C GLY A 38 3.72 1.63 -1.81
N THR A 39 3.18 2.71 -1.25
CA THR A 39 1.93 2.69 -0.46
C THR A 39 0.74 2.20 -1.26
N LEU A 40 0.57 2.70 -2.47
CA LEU A 40 -0.50 2.30 -3.40
C LEU A 40 -0.46 0.80 -3.67
N PHE A 41 0.71 0.29 -4.08
CA PHE A 41 0.86 -1.11 -4.46
C PHE A 41 0.92 -2.05 -3.25
N GLY A 42 1.38 -1.57 -2.09
CA GLY A 42 1.28 -2.28 -0.82
C GLY A 42 -0.18 -2.52 -0.44
N GLY A 43 -1.01 -1.48 -0.49
CA GLY A 43 -2.45 -1.60 -0.23
C GLY A 43 -3.14 -2.53 -1.22
N ALA A 44 -2.81 -2.43 -2.51
CA ALA A 44 -3.41 -3.24 -3.56
C ALA A 44 -2.95 -4.72 -3.59
N SER A 45 -1.91 -5.10 -2.84
CA SER A 45 -1.29 -6.42 -2.95
C SER A 45 -2.11 -7.55 -2.34
N PHE A 46 -3.06 -7.23 -1.47
CA PHE A 46 -3.84 -8.22 -0.71
C PHE A 46 -5.33 -7.87 -0.74
N ASN A 47 -6.16 -8.86 -1.01
CA ASN A 47 -7.60 -8.78 -0.76
C ASN A 47 -7.89 -9.31 0.65
N TYR A 48 -8.80 -8.68 1.39
CA TYR A 48 -9.15 -9.08 2.77
C TYR A 48 -10.57 -9.66 2.90
N ASP A 49 -11.30 -9.84 1.81
CA ASP A 49 -12.64 -10.45 1.80
C ASP A 49 -12.65 -11.76 0.98
N PRO A 50 -12.86 -12.95 1.58
CA PRO A 50 -13.20 -13.24 2.99
C PRO A 50 -12.00 -13.32 3.96
N GLY A 51 -10.78 -13.13 3.47
CA GLY A 51 -9.56 -13.18 4.28
C GLY A 51 -8.33 -12.79 3.45
N PRO A 52 -7.15 -12.61 4.08
CA PRO A 52 -5.96 -12.11 3.41
C PRO A 52 -5.52 -13.07 2.31
N ARG A 53 -5.70 -12.64 1.06
CA ARG A 53 -5.27 -13.37 -0.13
C ARG A 53 -4.34 -12.49 -0.96
N PRO A 54 -3.10 -12.94 -1.25
CA PRO A 54 -2.22 -12.20 -2.13
C PRO A 54 -2.82 -12.13 -3.54
N ILE A 55 -2.60 -11.01 -4.23
CA ILE A 55 -2.95 -10.84 -5.64
C ILE A 55 -1.65 -10.96 -6.44
N PRO A 56 -1.35 -12.13 -7.06
CA PRO A 56 -0.03 -12.42 -7.62
C PRO A 56 0.40 -11.42 -8.69
N PHE A 57 -0.53 -10.96 -9.52
CA PHE A 57 -0.25 -9.95 -10.54
C PHE A 57 0.24 -8.64 -9.92
N VAL A 58 -0.41 -8.16 -8.87
CA VAL A 58 -0.03 -6.92 -8.18
C VAL A 58 1.31 -7.08 -7.47
N LEU A 59 1.55 -8.23 -6.83
CA LEU A 59 2.83 -8.53 -6.20
C LEU A 59 3.99 -8.57 -7.21
N GLY A 60 3.79 -9.24 -8.35
CA GLY A 60 4.78 -9.30 -9.42
C GLY A 60 5.08 -7.90 -9.97
N PHE A 61 4.05 -7.08 -10.15
CA PHE A 61 4.23 -5.70 -10.61
C PHE A 61 4.91 -4.82 -9.55
N ALA A 62 4.56 -4.97 -8.27
CA ALA A 62 5.23 -4.30 -7.16
C ALA A 62 6.72 -4.66 -7.09
N ALA A 63 7.09 -5.93 -7.31
CA ALA A 63 8.48 -6.37 -7.39
C ALA A 63 9.22 -5.73 -8.58
N LEU A 64 8.57 -5.64 -9.75
CA LEU A 64 9.13 -4.92 -10.90
C LEU A 64 9.35 -3.44 -10.59
N LEU A 65 8.37 -2.78 -9.97
CA LEU A 65 8.48 -1.38 -9.55
C LEU A 65 9.59 -1.19 -8.52
N PHE A 66 9.76 -2.12 -7.58
CA PHE A 66 10.88 -2.09 -6.65
C PHE A 66 12.22 -2.15 -7.38
N ALA A 67 12.37 -3.05 -8.37
CA ALA A 67 13.58 -3.13 -9.18
C ALA A 67 13.86 -1.82 -9.95
N VAL A 68 12.82 -1.17 -10.48
CA VAL A 68 12.94 0.15 -11.11
C VAL A 68 13.42 1.21 -10.10
N HIS A 69 12.88 1.22 -8.89
CA HIS A 69 13.28 2.18 -7.85
C HIS A 69 14.67 1.88 -7.28
N LEU A 70 15.07 0.60 -7.25
CA LEU A 70 16.43 0.18 -6.94
C LEU A 70 17.42 0.78 -7.93
N TRP A 71 17.11 0.73 -9.23
CA TRP A 71 17.96 1.30 -10.28
C TRP A 71 17.97 2.83 -10.26
N ARG A 72 16.87 3.46 -9.83
CA ARG A 72 16.74 4.92 -9.69
C ARG A 72 17.31 5.48 -8.38
N GLY A 73 17.83 4.64 -7.49
CA GLY A 73 18.43 5.06 -6.22
C GLY A 73 17.43 5.41 -5.11
N ALA A 74 16.16 5.04 -5.23
CA ALA A 74 15.13 5.23 -4.20
C ALA A 74 14.42 3.91 -3.79
N PRO A 75 15.13 2.79 -3.53
CA PRO A 75 14.50 1.54 -3.13
C PRO A 75 13.88 1.59 -1.74
N LEU A 76 14.52 2.31 -0.80
CA LEU A 76 14.07 2.38 0.60
C LEU A 76 12.72 3.10 0.73
N PRO A 77 12.51 4.30 0.15
CA PRO A 77 11.21 4.95 0.20
C PRO A 77 10.08 4.10 -0.38
N PHE A 78 10.34 3.39 -1.50
CA PHE A 78 9.36 2.46 -2.05
C PHE A 78 9.04 1.34 -1.05
N ALA A 79 10.06 0.72 -0.47
CA ALA A 79 9.88 -0.39 0.48
C ALA A 79 9.12 0.06 1.73
N GLU A 80 9.44 1.23 2.28
CA GLU A 80 8.72 1.83 3.40
C GLU A 80 7.25 2.07 3.07
N GLY A 81 6.97 2.68 1.91
CA GLY A 81 5.61 2.90 1.45
C GLY A 81 4.86 1.58 1.31
N TYR A 82 5.50 0.57 0.69
CA TYR A 82 4.92 -0.76 0.52
C TYR A 82 4.58 -1.42 1.86
N LEU A 83 5.51 -1.34 2.83
CA LEU A 83 5.30 -1.87 4.17
C LEU A 83 4.14 -1.17 4.88
N VAL A 84 4.00 0.15 4.74
CA VAL A 84 2.86 0.88 5.31
C VAL A 84 1.55 0.46 4.62
N GLY A 85 1.53 0.47 3.29
CA GLY A 85 0.35 0.15 2.49
C GLY A 85 -0.17 -1.26 2.72
N ALA A 86 0.72 -2.26 2.78
CA ALA A 86 0.35 -3.65 3.03
C ALA A 86 0.18 -3.97 4.52
N GLY A 87 1.04 -3.39 5.36
CA GLY A 87 1.13 -3.69 6.78
C GLY A 87 -0.03 -3.14 7.59
N LEU A 88 -0.52 -1.94 7.29
CA LEU A 88 -1.60 -1.34 8.07
C LEU A 88 -2.94 -2.11 7.94
N PRO A 89 -3.41 -2.49 6.73
CA PRO A 89 -4.56 -3.40 6.59
C PRO A 89 -4.34 -4.75 7.26
N TRP A 90 -3.11 -5.29 7.18
CA TRP A 90 -2.77 -6.57 7.81
C TRP A 90 -2.87 -6.52 9.33
N LEU A 91 -2.34 -5.46 9.95
CA LEU A 91 -2.44 -5.24 11.40
C LEU A 91 -3.90 -5.13 11.84
N ILE A 92 -4.72 -4.39 11.10
CA ILE A 92 -6.16 -4.28 11.37
C ILE A 92 -6.84 -5.63 11.22
N HIS A 93 -6.56 -6.40 10.17
CA HIS A 93 -7.11 -7.74 10.03
C HIS A 93 -6.73 -8.66 11.20
N ARG A 94 -5.49 -8.55 11.68
CA ARG A 94 -4.94 -9.43 12.71
C ARG A 94 -5.44 -9.11 14.12
N PHE A 95 -5.62 -7.82 14.43
CA PHE A 95 -5.82 -7.33 15.80
C PHE A 95 -7.15 -6.60 16.00
N ALA A 96 -7.88 -6.21 14.95
CA ALA A 96 -9.20 -5.64 15.15
C ALA A 96 -10.13 -6.68 15.78
N PRO A 97 -10.90 -6.31 16.82
CA PRO A 97 -11.85 -7.22 17.45
C PRO A 97 -12.82 -7.77 16.40
N ARG A 98 -12.78 -9.09 16.17
CA ARG A 98 -13.86 -9.80 15.47
C ARG A 98 -15.04 -9.86 16.44
N HIS A 99 -15.94 -8.89 16.40
CA HIS A 99 -17.22 -8.98 17.09
C HIS A 99 -18.20 -9.78 16.22
N ASP A 100 -17.92 -11.09 16.11
CA ASP A 100 -18.86 -12.11 15.65
C ASP A 100 -19.17 -13.00 16.86
N ALA A 101 -20.05 -12.50 17.73
CA ALA A 101 -20.81 -13.25 18.71
C ALA A 101 -21.96 -12.34 19.16
N ASP A 102 -23.01 -12.30 18.34
CA ASP A 102 -24.43 -12.16 18.72
C ASP A 102 -25.29 -12.57 17.52
#